data_AF-A0A0C2WGI9-F1
#
_entry.id   AF-A0A0C2WGI9-F1
#
_cell.length_a   1.000
_cell.length_b   1.000
_cell.length_c   1.000
_cell.angle_alpha   90.00
_cell.angle_beta   90.00
_cell.angle_gamma   90.00
#
_symmetry.space_group_name_H-M   'P 1'
#
loop_
_entity.id
_entity.type
_entity.pdbx_description
1 polymer ?
#
loop_
_entity_poly.entity_id
_entity_poly.type
_entity_poly.pdbx_seq_one_letter_code
_entity_poly.pdbx_strand_id
1 'polypeptide(L)'
;WAIRGNKATRKAFFVCGQRFSILPALSLTEGILHCDIIEGSFDSSLFYTFISRLLDRMEPFPAPNSVIVMDNCRIHKHPAILDLIES
;
A
#
# COMPACT_ATOMS: atom_id res chain seq x y z
N TRP A 1 21.71 -1.29 -34.43
CA TRP A 1 23.11 -1.76 -34.39
C TRP A 1 23.94 -0.64 -33.79
N ALA A 2 24.83 -0.95 -32.84
CA ALA A 2 25.71 0.03 -32.21
C ALA A 2 27.11 -0.56 -32.09
N ILE A 3 28.13 0.27 -32.23
CA ILE A 3 29.53 -0.13 -32.10
C ILE A 3 29.80 -0.63 -30.67
N ARG A 4 30.53 -1.75 -30.55
CA ARG A 4 30.92 -2.37 -29.28
C ARG A 4 31.58 -1.31 -28.36
N GLY A 5 31.06 -1.16 -27.14
CA GLY A 5 31.52 -0.16 -26.17
C GLY A 5 30.57 1.03 -25.97
N ASN A 6 29.56 1.20 -26.82
CA ASN A 6 28.53 2.23 -26.63
C ASN A 6 27.27 1.67 -25.97
N LYS A 7 26.70 2.44 -25.04
CA LYS A 7 25.41 2.09 -24.41
C LYS A 7 24.30 2.18 -25.44
N ALA A 8 23.44 1.17 -25.49
CA ALA A 8 22.22 1.23 -26.26
C ALA A 8 21.29 2.31 -25.68
N THR A 9 20.99 3.35 -26.46
CA THR A 9 20.02 4.38 -26.09
C THR A 9 18.62 3.95 -26.50
N ARG A 10 17.73 3.73 -25.54
CA ARG A 10 16.30 3.54 -25.77
C ARG A 10 15.56 4.82 -25.38
N LYS A 11 14.92 5.49 -26.34
CA LYS A 11 13.92 6.51 -26.05
C LYS A 11 12.60 5.80 -25.77
N ALA A 12 12.16 5.79 -24.51
CA ALA A 12 10.82 5.35 -24.15
C ALA A 12 9.97 6.58 -23.85
N PHE A 13 8.88 6.77 -24.57
CA PHE A 13 7.88 7.74 -24.17
C PHE A 13 7.18 7.19 -22.93
N PHE A 14 7.33 7.86 -21.79
CA PHE A 14 6.60 7.51 -20.58
C PHE A 14 5.18 8.07 -20.70
N VAL A 15 4.36 7.46 -21.56
CA VAL A 15 2.94 7.81 -21.68
C VAL A 15 2.26 7.24 -20.45
N CYS A 16 2.07 8.10 -19.45
CA CYS A 16 1.35 7.76 -18.24
C CYS A 16 -0.14 7.99 -18.49
N GLY A 17 -0.83 6.97 -18.99
CA GLY A 17 -2.30 6.97 -18.97
C GLY A 17 -2.85 6.96 -17.55
N GLN A 18 -4.16 6.81 -17.41
CA GLN A 18 -4.79 6.66 -16.10
C GLN A 18 -4.24 5.41 -15.40
N ARG A 19 -3.82 5.56 -14.14
CA ARG A 19 -3.28 4.48 -13.31
C ARG A 19 -4.09 4.38 -12.04
N PHE A 20 -4.38 3.15 -11.65
CA PHE A 20 -5.04 2.85 -10.39
C PHE A 20 -4.09 2.08 -9.48
N SER A 21 -4.11 2.41 -8.20
CA SER A 21 -3.44 1.67 -7.14
C SER A 21 -4.49 0.91 -6.33
N ILE A 22 -4.19 -0.35 -6.03
CA ILE A 22 -5.05 -1.24 -5.26
C ILE A 22 -4.31 -1.59 -3.99
N LEU A 23 -4.96 -1.44 -2.84
CA LEU A 23 -4.41 -1.77 -1.53
C LEU A 23 -5.34 -2.75 -0.82
N PRO A 24 -5.07 -4.07 -0.90
CA PRO A 24 -5.83 -5.08 -0.18
C PRO A 24 -5.19 -5.44 1.17
N ALA A 25 -6.01 -5.53 2.22
CA ALA A 25 -5.67 -6.20 3.47
C ALA A 25 -6.14 -7.67 3.39
N LEU A 26 -5.20 -8.59 3.58
CA LEU A 26 -5.44 -10.02 3.41
C LEU A 26 -5.39 -10.75 4.77
N SER A 27 -6.35 -11.64 4.97
CA SER A 27 -6.43 -12.63 6.04
C SER A 27 -6.20 -14.04 5.48
N LEU A 28 -5.55 -14.88 6.28
CA LEU A 28 -5.37 -16.29 5.93
C LEU A 28 -6.69 -17.08 5.94
N THR A 29 -7.65 -16.68 6.78
CA THR A 29 -8.91 -17.42 6.96
C THR A 29 -10.07 -16.81 6.17
N GLU A 30 -10.12 -15.49 6.04
CA GLU A 30 -11.27 -14.77 5.44
C GLU A 30 -10.98 -14.20 4.04
N GLY A 31 -9.74 -14.29 3.56
CA GLY A 31 -9.37 -13.72 2.26
C GLY A 31 -9.18 -12.21 2.34
N ILE A 32 -9.97 -11.42 1.62
CA ILE A 32 -9.83 -9.95 1.59
C ILE A 32 -10.67 -9.33 2.71
N LEU A 33 -10.03 -8.77 3.73
CA LEU A 33 -10.71 -8.08 4.84
C LEU A 33 -11.16 -6.67 4.44
N HIS A 34 -10.30 -5.96 3.71
CA HIS A 34 -10.55 -4.61 3.24
C HIS A 34 -9.76 -4.36 1.95
N CYS A 35 -10.26 -3.51 1.06
CA CYS A 35 -9.58 -3.18 -0.19
C CYS A 35 -10.00 -1.79 -0.66
N ASP A 36 -9.02 -0.92 -0.85
CA ASP A 36 -9.22 0.38 -1.46
C ASP A 36 -8.60 0.42 -2.86
N ILE A 37 -9.31 1.05 -3.80
CA ILE A 37 -8.85 1.30 -5.17
C ILE A 37 -8.91 2.79 -5.42
N ILE A 38 -7.78 3.39 -5.73
CA ILE A 38 -7.68 4.83 -5.99
C ILE A 38 -7.03 5.09 -7.34
N GLU A 39 -7.33 6.23 -7.94
CA GLU A 39 -6.54 6.75 -9.05
C GLU A 39 -5.24 7.38 -8.51
N GLY A 40 -4.10 7.09 -9.14
CA GLY A 40 -2.80 7.58 -8.70
C GLY A 40 -2.15 6.70 -7.64
N SER A 41 -1.58 7.30 -6.60
CA SER A 41 -0.78 6.64 -5.56
C SER A 41 -1.25 7.00 -4.16
N PHE A 42 -1.06 6.09 -3.20
CA PHE A 42 -1.39 6.36 -1.80
C PHE A 42 -0.43 7.38 -1.18
N ASP A 43 -0.99 8.35 -0.48
CA ASP A 43 -0.27 9.21 0.46
C ASP A 43 -0.63 8.83 1.90
N SER A 44 0.00 9.50 2.87
CA SER A 44 -0.25 9.24 4.29
C SER A 44 -1.70 9.45 4.72
N SER A 45 -2.45 10.34 4.07
CA SER A 45 -3.84 10.65 4.44
C SER A 45 -4.83 9.59 3.94
N LEU A 46 -4.63 9.14 2.70
CA LEU A 46 -5.38 8.02 2.13
C LEU A 46 -5.08 6.74 2.89
N PHE A 47 -3.81 6.51 3.21
CA PHE A 47 -3.40 5.34 3.96
C PHE A 47 -3.89 5.37 5.42
N TYR A 48 -3.93 6.52 6.09
CA TYR A 48 -4.57 6.67 7.40
C TYR A 48 -6.05 6.26 7.34
N THR A 49 -6.78 6.73 6.33
CA THR A 49 -8.21 6.39 6.15
C THR A 49 -8.40 4.89 5.93
N PHE A 50 -7.51 4.27 5.14
CA PHE A 50 -7.49 2.83 4.93
C PHE A 50 -7.27 2.06 6.25
N ILE A 51 -6.29 2.47 7.07
CA ILE A 51 -6.03 1.82 8.37
C ILE A 51 -7.21 1.97 9.31
N SER A 52 -7.82 3.16 9.41
CA SER A 52 -9.01 3.37 10.24
C SER A 52 -10.14 2.43 9.87
N ARG A 53 -10.41 2.23 8.57
CA ARG A 53 -11.45 1.31 8.10
C ARG A 53 -11.07 -0.16 8.25
N LEU A 54 -9.78 -0.48 8.17
CA LEU A 54 -9.27 -1.83 8.39
C LEU A 54 -9.44 -2.24 9.85
N LEU A 55 -9.15 -1.33 10.80
CA LEU A 55 -9.25 -1.60 12.23
C LEU A 55 -10.68 -1.94 12.67
N ASP A 56 -11.71 -1.36 12.03
CA ASP A 56 -13.12 -1.73 12.24
C ASP A 56 -13.44 -3.20 11.90
N ARG A 57 -12.54 -3.90 11.19
CA ARG A 57 -12.65 -5.30 10.78
C ARG A 57 -11.65 -6.21 11.49
N MET A 58 -10.82 -5.66 12.37
CA MET A 58 -9.81 -6.40 13.12
C MET A 58 -10.29 -6.65 14.54
N GLU A 59 -9.75 -7.70 15.15
CA GLU A 59 -10.02 -8.03 16.54
C GLU A 59 -8.80 -7.71 17.42
N PRO A 60 -8.98 -7.45 18.73
CA PRO A 60 -7.87 -7.24 19.65
C PRO A 60 -6.96 -8.47 19.75
N PHE A 61 -5.65 -8.27 19.86
CA PHE A 61 -4.70 -9.37 20.08
C PHE A 61 -5.00 -10.10 21.40
N PRO A 62 -5.02 -11.46 21.44
CA PRO A 62 -4.50 -12.42 20.45
C PRO A 62 -5.55 -13.06 19.52
N ALA A 63 -6.71 -12.43 19.31
CA ALA A 63 -7.75 -12.97 18.44
C ALA A 63 -7.30 -13.09 16.96
N PRO A 64 -8.03 -13.83 16.10
CA PRO A 64 -7.76 -13.85 14.66
C PRO A 64 -7.78 -12.44 14.06
N ASN A 65 -7.00 -12.20 13.00
CA ASN A 65 -6.93 -10.89 12.33
C ASN A 65 -6.57 -9.72 13.26
N SER A 66 -5.69 -9.94 14.24
CA SER A 66 -5.29 -8.93 15.24
C SER A 66 -3.94 -8.26 15.01
N VAL A 67 -3.18 -8.72 14.01
CA VAL A 67 -1.83 -8.21 13.73
C VAL A 67 -1.75 -7.72 12.29
N ILE A 68 -1.32 -6.47 12.12
CA ILE A 68 -1.07 -5.87 10.81
C ILE A 68 0.40 -6.12 10.42
N VAL A 69 0.62 -6.66 9.22
CA VAL A 69 1.97 -6.85 8.64
C VAL A 69 2.04 -6.09 7.31
N MET A 70 2.98 -5.16 7.19
CA MET A 70 3.14 -4.26 6.04
C MET A 70 4.62 -4.04 5.73
N ASP A 71 4.93 -3.54 4.54
CA ASP A 71 6.30 -3.17 4.17
C ASP A 71 6.76 -1.90 4.90
N ASN A 72 8.07 -1.68 4.90
CA ASN A 72 8.74 -0.59 5.60
C ASN A 72 8.70 0.73 4.79
N CYS A 73 7.52 1.16 4.37
CA CYS A 73 7.34 2.41 3.62
C CYS A 73 7.37 3.63 4.55
N ARG A 74 7.85 4.78 4.04
CA ARG A 74 7.94 6.03 4.83
C ARG A 74 6.57 6.52 5.30
N ILE A 75 5.53 6.37 4.48
CA ILE A 75 4.18 6.85 4.81
C ILE A 75 3.56 6.05 5.96
N HIS A 76 3.96 4.78 6.16
CA HIS A 76 3.47 3.93 7.26
C HIS A 76 3.96 4.38 8.63
N LYS A 77 5.02 5.19 8.68
CA LYS A 77 5.64 5.70 9.92
C LYS A 77 5.11 7.07 10.33
N HIS A 78 4.05 7.56 9.70
CA HIS A 78 3.46 8.83 10.09
C HIS A 78 2.90 8.71 11.53
N PRO A 79 3.17 9.67 12.44
CA PRO A 79 2.76 9.57 13.84
C PRO A 79 1.27 9.25 14.02
N ALA A 80 0.40 9.95 13.29
CA ALA A 80 -1.04 9.69 13.36
C ALA A 80 -1.46 8.26 13.00
N ILE A 81 -0.71 7.56 12.14
CA ILE A 81 -1.00 6.16 11.80
C ILE A 81 -0.53 5.23 12.93
N LEU A 82 0.61 5.54 13.54
CA LEU A 82 1.11 4.78 14.69
C LEU A 82 0.17 4.93 15.88
N ASP A 83 -0.23 6.16 16.20
CA ASP A 83 -1.17 6.47 17.27
C ASP A 83 -2.51 5.74 17.06
N LEU A 84 -2.96 5.60 15.81
CA LEU A 84 -4.20 4.90 15.45
C LEU A 84 -4.11 3.38 15.62
N ILE A 85 -2.93 2.78 15.39
CA ILE A 85 -2.73 1.33 15.54
C ILE A 85 -2.49 0.96 17.02
N GLU A 86 -1.88 1.86 17.78
CA GLU A 86 -1.54 1.65 19.19
C GLU A 86 -2.66 2.01 20.17
N SER A 87 -3.72 2.69 19.72
CA SER A 87 -4.89 3.05 20.53
C SER A 87 -5.81 1.87 20.84
#